data_AF-A0A166HPB6-F1
#
_entry.id   AF-A0A166HPB6-F1
#
_cell.length_a   1.000
_cell.length_b   1.000
_cell.length_c   1.000
_cell.angle_alpha   90.00
_cell.angle_beta   90.00
_cell.angle_gamma   90.00
#
_symmetry.space_group_name_H-M   'P 1'
#
loop_
_entity.id
_entity.type
_entity.pdbx_description
1 polymer ?
#
loop_
_entity_poly.entity_id
_entity_poly.type
_entity_poly.pdbx_seq_one_letter_code
_entity_poly.pdbx_strand_id
1 'polypeptide(L)'
;YTTWHRSNRTVVAYKLHAKVLEEATGDAILSLHMACKLASRIAELTPAKVDICPFSCITPTGEFTDMTSCPHIHDTKICGAPHY
;
A
#
# COMPACT_ATOMS: atom_id res chain seq x y z
N TYR A 1 -1.66 -4.21 22.43
CA TYR A 1 -2.59 -3.75 21.37
C TYR A 1 -2.92 -2.26 21.46
N THR A 2 -3.29 -1.73 22.62
CA THR A 2 -3.63 -0.29 22.83
C THR A 2 -2.47 0.67 22.52
N THR A 3 -1.23 0.30 22.80
CA THR A 3 -0.04 1.13 22.56
C THR A 3 0.26 1.35 21.08
N TRP A 4 0.02 0.34 20.23
CA TRP A 4 0.18 0.41 18.77
C TRP A 4 -0.85 1.34 18.11
N HIS A 5 -2.11 1.24 18.56
CA HIS A 5 -3.18 2.11 18.07
C HIS A 5 -2.97 3.57 18.46
N ARG A 6 -2.48 3.84 19.68
CA ARG A 6 -2.25 5.20 20.19
C ARG A 6 -1.09 5.95 19.54
N SER A 7 -0.24 5.25 18.80
CA SER A 7 1.02 5.78 18.27
C SER A 7 1.02 5.92 16.74
N ASN A 8 -0.18 5.99 16.16
CA ASN A 8 -0.44 6.18 14.74
C ASN A 8 0.28 5.20 13.82
N ARG A 9 0.62 4.00 14.30
CA ARG A 9 1.32 2.95 13.52
C ARG A 9 2.61 3.46 12.85
N THR A 10 3.26 4.43 13.47
CA THR A 10 4.53 4.98 12.96
C THR A 10 5.65 3.95 13.08
N VAL A 11 6.70 4.08 12.28
CA VAL A 11 7.88 3.21 12.37
C VAL A 11 8.48 3.25 13.78
N VAL A 12 8.47 4.42 14.43
CA VAL A 12 8.97 4.60 15.80
C VAL A 12 8.12 3.83 16.80
N ALA A 13 6.80 3.92 16.70
CA ALA A 13 5.88 3.15 17.51
C ALA A 13 6.13 1.64 17.42
N TYR A 14 6.37 1.15 16.20
CA TYR A 14 6.62 -0.26 15.96
C TYR A 14 7.87 -0.70 16.70
N LYS A 15 8.96 0.06 16.55
CA LYS A 15 10.25 -0.23 17.21
C LYS A 15 10.12 -0.25 18.73
N LEU A 16 9.40 0.72 19.31
CA LEU A 16 9.17 0.76 20.75
C LEU A 16 8.36 -0.45 21.23
N HIS A 17 7.33 -0.85 20.48
CA HIS A 17 6.53 -2.01 20.84
C HIS A 17 7.29 -3.33 20.67
N ALA A 18 8.06 -3.46 19.58
CA ALA A 18 8.92 -4.60 19.33
C ALA A 18 9.91 -4.79 20.47
N LYS A 19 10.59 -3.73 20.91
CA LYS A 19 11.54 -3.79 22.03
C LYS A 19 10.91 -4.35 23.33
N VAL A 20 9.71 -3.89 23.68
CA VAL A 20 8.99 -4.40 24.88
C VAL A 20 8.67 -5.89 24.74
N LEU A 21 8.32 -6.34 23.53
CA LEU A 21 8.02 -7.75 23.27
C LEU A 21 9.29 -8.61 23.28
N GLU A 22 10.40 -8.13 22.71
CA GLU A 22 11.71 -8.79 22.75
C GLU A 22 12.16 -8.99 24.20
N GLU A 23 12.05 -7.96 25.04
CA GLU A 23 12.38 -8.02 26.46
C GLU A 23 11.50 -9.02 27.23
N ALA A 24 10.21 -9.12 26.89
CA ALA A 24 9.27 -9.99 27.57
C ALA A 24 9.34 -11.47 27.12
N THR A 25 9.70 -11.71 25.87
CA THR A 25 9.68 -13.06 25.25
C THR A 25 11.07 -13.68 25.13
N GLY A 26 12.12 -12.86 25.09
CA GLY A 26 13.48 -13.30 24.76
C GLY A 26 13.69 -13.58 23.26
N ASP A 27 12.65 -13.44 22.44
CA ASP A 27 12.70 -13.68 21.00
C ASP A 27 12.95 -12.38 20.24
N ALA A 28 13.69 -12.47 19.14
CA ALA A 28 13.87 -11.34 18.23
C ALA A 28 12.58 -11.04 17.45
N ILE A 29 12.14 -9.78 17.47
CA ILE A 29 10.95 -9.35 16.75
C ILE A 29 11.35 -8.85 15.36
N LEU A 30 10.64 -9.33 14.34
CA LEU A 30 10.89 -8.91 12.96
C LEU A 30 10.77 -7.39 12.81
N SER A 31 11.63 -6.82 11.97
CA SER A 31 11.46 -5.42 11.55
C SER A 31 10.11 -5.22 10.86
N LEU A 32 9.56 -4.00 10.91
CA LEU A 32 8.28 -3.68 10.29
C LEU A 32 8.24 -4.09 8.80
N HIS A 33 9.32 -3.87 8.07
CA HIS A 33 9.45 -4.29 6.67
C HIS A 33 9.33 -5.81 6.50
N MET A 34 10.02 -6.60 7.35
CA MET A 34 9.97 -8.06 7.28
C MET A 34 8.61 -8.60 7.72
N ALA A 35 7.99 -8.00 8.73
CA ALA A 35 6.64 -8.32 9.15
C ALA A 35 5.62 -8.06 8.02
N CYS A 36 5.70 -6.91 7.36
CA CYS A 36 4.85 -6.61 6.20
C CYS A 36 5.11 -7.59 5.05
N LYS A 37 6.37 -7.90 4.73
CA LYS A 37 6.71 -8.87 3.68
C LYS A 37 6.17 -10.26 3.99
N LEU A 38 6.27 -10.70 5.23
CA LEU A 38 5.72 -11.99 5.68
C LEU A 38 4.19 -11.99 5.58
N ALA A 39 3.54 -10.92 6.07
CA ALA A 39 2.10 -10.77 5.96
C ALA A 39 1.62 -10.80 4.50
N SER A 40 2.29 -10.10 3.59
CA SER A 40 1.98 -10.15 2.16
C SER A 40 2.13 -11.55 1.57
N ARG A 41 3.15 -12.32 1.98
CA ARG A 41 3.32 -13.71 1.55
C ARG A 41 2.23 -14.64 2.07
N ILE A 42 1.86 -14.51 3.35
CA ILE A 42 0.82 -15.34 3.97
C ILE A 42 -0.55 -15.03 3.38
N ALA A 43 -0.85 -13.74 3.14
CA ALA A 43 -2.11 -13.30 2.57
C ALA A 43 -2.14 -13.39 1.03
N GLU A 44 -1.08 -13.92 0.41
CA GLU A 44 -0.91 -13.97 -1.05
C GLU A 44 -1.15 -12.60 -1.75
N LEU A 45 -0.87 -11.51 -1.03
CA LEU A 45 -0.97 -10.15 -1.53
C LEU A 45 0.27 -9.83 -2.35
N THR A 46 0.17 -10.01 -3.66
CA THR A 46 1.20 -9.60 -4.60
C THR A 46 0.97 -8.15 -5.05
N PRO A 47 1.99 -7.27 -4.99
CA PRO A 47 1.87 -5.95 -5.58
C PRO A 47 1.68 -6.09 -7.10
N ALA A 48 0.51 -5.66 -7.59
CA ALA A 48 0.24 -5.55 -9.01
C ALA A 48 0.79 -4.22 -9.51
N LYS A 49 1.56 -4.25 -10.60
CA LYS A 49 1.78 -3.04 -11.39
C LYS A 49 0.48 -2.76 -12.12
N VAL A 50 -0.03 -1.56 -11.92
CA VAL A 50 -1.21 -1.07 -12.62
C VAL A 50 -0.75 0.13 -13.44
N ASP A 51 -1.10 0.11 -14.71
CA ASP A 51 -0.88 1.24 -15.61
C ASP A 51 -1.61 2.46 -15.03
N ILE A 52 -1.09 3.65 -15.27
CA ILE A 52 -1.75 4.88 -14.81
C ILE A 52 -1.78 5.89 -15.95
N CYS A 53 -2.86 6.67 -16.02
CA CYS A 53 -2.89 7.80 -16.93
C CYS A 53 -1.67 8.72 -16.67
N PRO A 54 -0.96 9.21 -17.70
CA PRO A 54 0.19 10.11 -17.52
C PRO A 54 -0.11 11.35 -16.70
N PHE A 55 -1.33 11.84 -16.82
CA PHE A 55 -1.80 13.01 -16.12
C PHE A 55 -2.39 12.66 -14.74
N SER A 56 -2.22 11.41 -14.30
CA SER A 56 -2.69 10.89 -13.01
C SER A 56 -4.21 11.05 -12.78
N CYS A 57 -4.98 11.14 -13.87
CA CYS A 57 -6.44 11.33 -13.80
C CYS A 57 -7.17 10.12 -13.19
N ILE A 58 -6.75 8.92 -13.60
CA ILE A 58 -7.33 7.65 -13.19
C ILE A 58 -6.35 6.51 -13.43
N THR A 59 -6.47 5.46 -12.63
CA THR A 59 -5.86 4.15 -12.86
C THR A 59 -6.94 3.22 -13.43
N PRO A 60 -6.76 2.61 -14.61
CA PRO A 60 -7.72 1.68 -15.22
C PRO A 60 -7.83 0.36 -14.42
N THR A 61 -8.49 0.42 -13.27
CA THR A 61 -8.79 -0.73 -12.43
C THR A 61 -10.29 -0.97 -12.34
N GLY A 62 -10.68 -2.21 -12.08
CA GLY A 62 -12.09 -2.60 -11.97
C GLY A 62 -12.85 -2.40 -13.28
N GLU A 63 -13.86 -1.53 -13.27
CA GLU A 63 -14.73 -1.28 -14.43
C GLU A 63 -14.02 -0.60 -15.61
N PHE A 64 -12.83 -0.03 -15.37
CA PHE A 64 -12.05 0.69 -16.39
C PHE A 64 -10.87 -0.12 -16.94
N THR A 65 -10.73 -1.39 -16.56
CA THR A 65 -9.56 -2.23 -16.89
C THR A 65 -9.41 -2.49 -18.39
N ASP A 66 -10.51 -2.59 -19.14
CA ASP A 66 -10.47 -2.83 -20.58
C ASP A 66 -10.38 -1.54 -21.42
N MET A 67 -10.25 -0.38 -20.78
CA MET A 67 -10.16 0.90 -21.49
C MET A 67 -8.75 1.15 -22.03
N THR A 68 -8.65 1.47 -23.32
CA THR A 68 -7.38 1.79 -23.98
C THR A 68 -6.95 3.25 -23.83
N SER A 69 -7.86 4.13 -23.37
CA SER A 69 -7.58 5.56 -23.16
C SER A 69 -8.27 6.09 -21.90
N CYS A 70 -7.76 7.19 -21.37
CA CYS A 70 -8.28 7.82 -20.18
C CYS A 70 -9.65 8.49 -20.44
N PRO A 71 -10.74 8.06 -19.78
CA PRO A 71 -12.07 8.62 -19.97
C PRO A 71 -12.32 9.90 -19.16
N HIS A 72 -11.36 10.33 -18.33
CA HIS A 72 -11.55 11.44 -17.42
C HIS A 72 -11.78 12.75 -18.18
N ILE A 73 -12.77 13.54 -17.73
CA ILE A 73 -13.11 14.81 -18.35
C ILE A 73 -12.55 15.94 -17.50
N HIS A 74 -11.63 16.72 -18.07
CA HIS A 74 -11.18 17.98 -17.51
C HIS A 74 -12.02 19.11 -18.08
N ASP A 75 -12.86 19.72 -17.23
CA ASP A 75 -13.85 20.75 -17.58
C ASP A 75 -14.80 20.31 -18.71
N THR A 76 -14.36 20.44 -19.96
CA THR A 76 -15.11 20.13 -21.19
C THR A 76 -14.34 19.25 -22.17
N LYS A 77 -13.11 18.85 -21.85
CA LYS A 77 -12.25 18.02 -22.72
C LYS A 77 -11.96 16.67 -22.07
N ILE A 78 -12.14 15.61 -22.85
CA ILE A 78 -11.72 14.25 -22.45
C ILE A 78 -10.19 14.22 -22.46
N CYS A 79 -9.59 13.65 -21.41
CA CYS A 79 -8.14 13.46 -21.29
C CYS A 79 -7.60 12.67 -22.47
N GLY A 80 -8.17 11.48 -22.73
CA GLY A 80 -7.89 10.67 -23.91
C GLY A 80 -6.46 10.11 -23.98
N ALA A 81 -5.63 10.32 -22.95
CA ALA A 81 -4.27 9.81 -22.92
C ALA A 81 -4.25 8.28 -22.92
N PRO A 82 -3.31 7.64 -23.66
CA PRO A 82 -3.12 6.20 -23.57
C PRO A 82 -2.58 5.83 -22.18
N HIS A 83 -3.02 4.69 -21.66
CA HIS A 83 -2.45 4.10 -20.45
C HIS A 83 -1.13 3.40 -20.77
N TYR A 84 -0.16 3.43 -19.85
CA TYR A 84 1.15 2.79 -19.98
C TYR A 84 1.65 2.27 -18.63
#